data_AF-A3V8P5-F1
#
_entry.id   AF-A3V8P5-F1
#
_cell.length_a   1.000
_cell.length_b   1.000
_cell.length_c   1.000
_cell.angle_alpha   90.00
_cell.angle_beta   90.00
_cell.angle_gamma   90.00
#
_symmetry.space_group_name_H-M   'P 1'
#
loop_
_entity.id
_entity.type
_entity.pdbx_description
1 polymer ?
#
loop_
_entity_poly.entity_id
_entity_poly.type
_entity_poly.pdbx_seq_one_letter_code
_entity_poly.pdbx_strand_id
1 'polypeptide(L)' 'MKAWKADETGNLVFRKTARNFNPPAAMCGKVCVVEVEEIVPTGSLDPDSIHLPGIYVHRIVQGEHEKRIEQRTVRVA' A
#
# COMPACT_ATOMS: atom_id res chain seq x y z
N MET A 1 6.68 1.78 4.94
CA MET A 1 6.09 2.10 3.61
C MET A 1 4.57 2.17 3.73
N LYS A 2 3.85 2.74 2.76
CA LYS A 2 2.38 2.89 2.80
C LYS A 2 1.71 2.16 1.62
N ALA A 3 0.68 1.38 1.87
CA ALA A 3 -0.21 0.83 0.84
C ALA A 3 -1.69 1.20 1.09
N TRP A 4 -2.56 0.88 0.14
CA TRP A 4 -4.00 1.13 0.28
C TRP A 4 -4.68 -0.06 0.96
N LYS A 5 -4.53 -1.26 0.40
CA LYS A 5 -5.04 -2.51 0.99
C LYS A 5 -3.91 -3.52 1.16
N ALA A 6 -3.99 -4.30 2.22
CA ALA A 6 -3.20 -5.52 2.41
C ALA A 6 -4.13 -6.71 2.66
N ASP A 7 -3.72 -7.91 2.26
CA ASP A 7 -4.26 -9.13 2.86
C ASP A 7 -3.46 -9.56 4.09
N GLU A 8 -3.99 -10.52 4.85
CA GLU A 8 -3.32 -11.06 6.04
C GLU A 8 -1.98 -11.75 5.72
N THR A 9 -1.76 -12.15 4.47
CA THR A 9 -0.50 -12.76 4.01
C THR A 9 0.56 -11.74 3.60
N GLY A 10 0.21 -10.45 3.55
CA GLY A 10 1.11 -9.35 3.21
C GLY A 10 1.07 -8.90 1.76
N ASN A 11 0.19 -9.44 0.90
CA ASN A 11 0.04 -8.94 -0.46
C ASN A 11 -0.55 -7.54 -0.45
N LEU A 12 0.05 -6.62 -1.22
CA LEU A 12 -0.31 -5.21 -1.19
C LEU A 12 -0.86 -4.70 -2.51
N VAL A 13 -1.84 -3.81 -2.39
CA VAL A 13 -2.37 -3.00 -3.49
C VAL A 13 -2.16 -1.52 -3.17
N PHE A 14 -1.51 -0.80 -4.09
CA PHE A 14 -1.36 0.66 -4.03
C PHE A 14 -2.40 1.36 -4.89
N ARG A 15 -2.83 2.55 -4.45
CA ARG A 15 -3.85 3.33 -5.14
C ARG A 15 -3.24 4.52 -5.89
N LYS A 16 -3.42 4.55 -7.21
CA LYS A 16 -2.98 5.65 -8.09
C LYS A 16 -1.47 5.94 -7.95
N THR A 17 -1.08 7.21 -7.97
CA THR A 17 0.31 7.69 -7.88
C THR A 17 0.95 7.47 -6.50
N ALA A 18 0.19 7.06 -5.48
CA ALA A 18 0.73 6.70 -4.18
C ALA A 18 1.62 5.43 -4.22
N ARG A 19 1.69 4.74 -5.38
CA ARG A 19 2.60 3.61 -5.60
C ARG A 19 4.08 4.01 -5.67
N ASN A 20 4.42 5.27 -5.95
CA ASN A 20 5.79 5.80 -6.14
C ASN A 20 7.00 4.90 -5.72
N PHE A 21 7.65 5.17 -4.58
CA PHE A 21 8.83 4.47 -4.08
C PHE A 21 8.50 3.36 -3.09
N ASN A 22 7.21 3.10 -2.85
CA ASN A 22 6.78 2.11 -1.87
C ASN A 22 7.23 0.68 -2.23
N PRO A 23 7.04 0.15 -3.45
CA PRO A 23 7.56 -1.16 -3.85
C PRO A 23 9.08 -1.31 -3.77
N PRO A 24 9.92 -0.41 -4.34
CA PRO A 24 11.37 -0.57 -4.26
C PRO A 24 11.88 -0.45 -2.82
N ALA A 25 11.27 0.40 -1.98
CA ALA A 25 11.60 0.48 -0.55
C ALA A 25 11.25 -0.81 0.21
N ALA A 26 10.21 -1.53 -0.21
CA ALA A 26 9.84 -2.81 0.37
C ALA A 26 10.89 -3.90 0.11
N MET A 27 11.38 -3.96 -1.14
CA MET A 27 12.28 -5.02 -1.60
C MET A 27 13.72 -4.84 -1.10
N CYS A 28 14.16 -3.62 -0.80
CA CYS A 28 15.52 -3.35 -0.33
C CYS A 28 15.70 -3.51 1.19
N GLY A 29 14.60 -3.53 1.96
CA GLY A 29 14.64 -3.60 3.40
C GLY A 29 14.84 -5.04 3.91
N LYS A 30 15.74 -5.23 4.87
CA LYS A 30 15.84 -6.51 5.61
C LYS A 30 14.56 -6.83 6.39
N VAL A 31 13.89 -5.79 6.89
CA VAL A 31 12.59 -5.88 7.56
C VAL A 31 11.71 -4.79 6.98
N CYS A 32 10.58 -5.20 6.40
CA CYS A 32 9.62 -4.31 5.79
C CYS A 32 8.36 -4.23 6.66
N VAL A 33 8.08 -3.03 7.15
CA VAL A 33 6.85 -2.70 7.86
C VAL A 33 6.00 -1.81 6.96
N VAL A 34 4.78 -2.25 6.69
CA VAL A 34 3.81 -1.54 5.86
C VAL A 34 2.65 -1.04 6.70
N GLU A 35 2.29 0.22 6.50
CA GLU A 35 1.06 0.81 7.01
C GLU A 35 0.00 0.82 5.91
N VAL A 36 -1.22 0.37 6.24
CA VAL A 36 -2.33 0.24 5.29
C VAL A 36 -3.62 0.85 5.84
N GLU A 37 -4.50 1.26 4.92
CA GLU A 37 -5.82 1.78 5.28
C GLU A 37 -6.80 0.64 5.62
N GLU A 38 -6.69 -0.48 4.93
CA GLU A 38 -7.61 -1.60 5.06
C GLU A 38 -6.83 -2.93 5.01
N ILE A 39 -7.09 -3.80 5.99
CA ILE A 39 -6.67 -5.20 5.96
C ILE A 39 -7.88 -6.02 5.55
N VAL A 40 -7.73 -6.82 4.48
CA VAL A 40 -8.79 -7.69 3.96
C VAL A 40 -8.45 -9.17 4.20
N PRO A 41 -9.46 -10.06 4.30
CA PRO A 41 -9.20 -11.48 4.43
C PRO A 41 -8.42 -12.04 3.23
N THR A 42 -7.59 -13.05 3.49
CA THR A 42 -6.83 -13.76 2.44
C THR A 42 -7.75 -14.26 1.33
N GLY A 43 -7.37 -14.02 0.07
CA GLY A 43 -8.17 -14.38 -1.10
C GLY A 43 -9.21 -13.33 -1.53
N SER A 44 -9.39 -12.25 -0.75
CA SER A 44 -10.26 -11.12 -1.14
C SER A 44 -9.59 -10.20 -2.17
N LEU A 45 -8.26 -10.25 -2.28
CA LEU A 45 -7.52 -9.55 -3.32
C LEU A 45 -7.39 -10.46 -4.53
N ASP A 46 -7.78 -9.93 -5.70
CA ASP A 46 -7.57 -10.58 -6.98
C ASP A 46 -6.05 -10.76 -7.24
N PRO A 47 -5.58 -11.99 -7.56
CA PRO A 47 -4.14 -12.26 -7.72
C PRO A 47 -3.45 -11.42 -8.79
N ASP A 48 -4.12 -11.12 -9.91
CA ASP A 48 -3.58 -10.28 -10.99
C ASP A 48 -3.54 -8.79 -10.61
N SER A 49 -4.27 -8.40 -9.57
CA SER A 49 -4.32 -7.05 -9.05
C SER A 49 -3.27 -6.77 -7.95
N ILE A 50 -2.48 -7.77 -7.56
CA ILE A 50 -1.42 -7.64 -6.53
C ILE A 50 -0.24 -6.87 -7.11
N HIS A 51 0.15 -5.76 -6.47
CA HIS A 51 1.27 -4.93 -6.91
C HIS A 51 2.59 -5.28 -6.25
N LEU A 52 2.54 -5.71 -4.98
CA LEU A 52 3.69 -6.20 -4.26
C LEU A 52 3.32 -7.52 -3.58
N PRO A 53 4.00 -8.62 -3.92
CA PRO A 53 3.79 -9.89 -3.24
C PRO A 53 4.18 -9.82 -1.76
N GLY A 54 3.45 -10.56 -0.92
CA GLY A 54 3.63 -10.57 0.53
C GLY A 54 5.00 -11.07 1.01
N ILE A 55 5.77 -11.74 0.15
CA ILE A 55 7.14 -12.17 0.46
C ILE A 55 8.06 -11.01 0.87
N TYR A 56 7.79 -9.79 0.41
CA TYR A 56 8.57 -8.61 0.76
C TYR A 56 8.07 -7.91 2.03
N VAL A 57 6.96 -8.35 2.61
CA VAL A 57 6.27 -7.69 3.72
C VAL A 57 6.38 -8.53 4.99
N HIS A 58 6.87 -7.94 6.08
CA HIS A 58 7.14 -8.67 7.32
C HIS A 58 6.15 -8.33 8.43
N ARG A 59 5.65 -7.09 8.44
CA ARG A 59 4.67 -6.60 9.43
C ARG A 59 3.69 -5.66 8.76
N ILE A 60 2.42 -5.80 9.11
CA ILE A 60 1.31 -4.99 8.59
C ILE A 60 0.72 -4.24 9.77
N VAL A 61 0.49 -2.94 9.59
CA VAL A 61 -0.16 -2.09 10.58
C VAL A 61 -1.31 -1.38 9.89
N GLN A 62 -2.51 -1.46 10.47
CA GLN A 62 -3.64 -0.67 10.01
C GLN A 62 -3.65 0.67 10.73
N GLY A 63 -3.79 1.78 9.98
CA GLY A 63 -3.72 3.13 10.53
C GLY A 63 -4.70 4.11 9.87
N GLU A 64 -5.08 5.14 10.62
CA GLU A 64 -5.77 6.30 10.07
C GLU A 64 -4.77 7.30 9.47
N HIS A 65 -5.11 7.90 8.34
CA HIS A 65 -4.16 8.72 7.59
C HIS A 65 -4.75 10.04 7.12
N GLU A 66 -4.09 11.14 7.48
CA GLU A 66 -4.35 12.46 6.91
C GLU A 66 -3.64 12.60 5.55
N LYS A 67 -4.40 12.55 4.44
CA LYS A 67 -3.87 12.68 3.07
C LYS A 67 -3.85 14.14 2.64
N ARG A 68 -2.84 14.90 3.07
CA ARG A 68 -2.69 16.30 2.68
C ARG A 68 -2.34 16.44 1.20
N ILE A 69 -2.95 17.42 0.54
CA ILE A 69 -2.63 17.82 -0.83
C ILE A 69 -1.81 19.10 -0.73
N GLU A 70 -0.55 19.05 -1.14
CA GLU A 70 0.36 20.20 -1.08
C GLU A 70 -0.13 21.36 -1.95
N GLN A 71 -0.50 21.07 -3.19
CA GLN A 71 -1.00 22.05 -4.15
C GLN A 71 -2.29 21.54 -4.79
N ARG A 72 -3.43 22.11 -4.38
CA ARG A 72 -4.76 21.71 -4.88
C ARG A 72 -5.12 22.52 -6.12
N THR A 73 -4.77 21.99 -7.29
CA THR A 73 -5.12 22.59 -8.59
C THR A 73 -6.41 21.98 -9.13
N VAL A 74 -7.39 22.82 -9.46
CA VAL A 74 -8.68 22.41 -10.06
C VAL A 74 -8.93 23.25 -11.31
N ARG A 75 -9.57 22.68 -12.34
CA ARG A 75 -10.07 23.47 -13.47
C ARG A 75 -11.35 24.20 -13.04
N VAL A 76 -11.53 25.44 -13.47
CA VAL A 76 -12.83 26.10 -13.39
C VAL A 76 -13.76 25.41 -14.39
N ALA A 77 -14.98 25.10 -13.95
CA ALA A 77 -15.98 24.40 -14.76
C ALA A 77 -16.46 25.24 -15.94
#